data_AF-A0A0G4J8G8-F1
#
_entry.id   AF-A0A0G4J8G8-F1
#
_cell.length_a   1.000
_cell.length_b   1.000
_cell.length_c   1.000
_cell.angle_alpha   90.00
_cell.angle_beta   90.00
_cell.angle_gamma   90.00
#
_symmetry.space_group_name_H-M   'P 1'
#
loop_
_entity.id
_entity.type
_entity.pdbx_description
1 polymer ?
#
loop_
_entity_poly.entity_id
_entity_poly.type
_entity_poly.pdbx_seq_one_letter_code
_entity_poly.pdbx_strand_id
1 'polypeptide(L)'
;MRTPTVVLTFKLKLVTECCSWHTGITKDTLIRWSKDVPSLFIYQYGKELRNASDFKKFQASVFSAAQLDRARAAADEQVRAIERQLKDHWGTVYQSQSANWRIWASHIAREPVTRRAALIEDPPPYEIVHLFEHSPLQNGPLLTTLREDNSTTLAILDTMDDHLQEFQDFIHRQIEAFRDSVGCQMRQMRDTVRRHRRVAEALRASLHPEELPDNLNRLQRAPNQSDIDHEDQ
;
A
#
# COMPACT_ATOMS: atom_id res chain seq x y z
N MET A 1 12.38 16.53 -23.44
CA MET A 1 12.21 17.69 -22.54
C MET A 1 12.44 18.96 -23.36
N ARG A 2 11.40 19.77 -23.57
CA ARG A 2 11.48 21.03 -24.32
C ARG A 2 11.98 22.13 -23.38
N THR A 3 13.08 22.77 -23.74
CA THR A 3 13.57 24.00 -23.08
C THR A 3 12.61 25.15 -23.39
N PRO A 4 12.21 25.98 -22.40
CA PRO A 4 11.36 27.12 -22.68
C PRO A 4 12.18 28.21 -23.38
N THR A 5 11.84 28.49 -24.63
CA THR A 5 12.32 29.66 -25.37
C THR A 5 11.70 30.90 -24.74
N VAL A 6 12.48 31.69 -24.01
CA VAL A 6 12.04 33.01 -23.53
C VAL A 6 12.00 33.95 -24.74
N VAL A 7 10.80 34.16 -25.29
CA VAL A 7 10.57 35.17 -26.33
C VAL A 7 10.52 36.53 -25.65
N LEU A 8 11.66 37.24 -25.61
CA LEU A 8 11.72 38.65 -25.24
C LEU A 8 10.96 39.44 -26.29
N THR A 9 9.72 39.80 -25.97
CA THR A 9 8.86 40.59 -26.85
C THR A 9 9.19 42.06 -26.62
N PHE A 10 10.05 42.62 -27.47
CA PHE A 10 10.33 44.06 -27.46
C PHE A 10 9.18 44.79 -28.17
N LYS A 11 8.43 45.63 -27.44
CA LYS A 11 7.49 46.57 -28.06
C LYS A 11 8.28 47.72 -28.67
N LEU A 12 8.54 47.67 -29.97
CA LEU A 12 9.03 48.81 -30.74
C LEU A 12 7.84 49.72 -31.10
N LYS A 13 7.88 50.97 -30.65
CA LYS A 13 6.95 52.00 -31.10
C LYS A 13 7.56 52.66 -32.34
N LEU A 14 7.08 52.27 -33.52
CA LEU A 14 7.36 52.98 -34.76
C LEU A 14 6.46 54.23 -34.79
N VAL A 15 7.07 55.40 -34.77
CA VAL A 15 6.36 56.65 -35.10
C VAL A 15 6.60 56.90 -36.58
N THR A 16 5.64 56.47 -37.39
CA THR A 16 5.40 57.03 -38.72
C THR A 16 3.99 57.60 -38.69
N GLU A 17 3.73 58.68 -39.43
CA GLU A 17 2.46 59.44 -39.44
C GLU A 17 1.22 58.66 -39.94
N CYS A 18 1.22 57.34 -39.89
CA CYS A 18 0.05 56.52 -40.19
C CYS A 18 -0.11 55.42 -39.14
N CYS A 19 -1.21 55.51 -38.40
CA CYS A 19 -1.60 54.58 -37.34
C CYS A 19 -1.86 53.18 -37.88
N SER A 20 -0.90 52.25 -37.75
CA SER A 20 -1.22 50.82 -37.68
C SER A 20 -0.26 50.06 -36.77
N TRP A 21 -0.83 49.31 -35.82
CA TRP A 21 -0.09 48.43 -34.93
C TRP A 21 0.14 47.10 -35.63
N HIS A 22 1.39 46.77 -35.96
CA HIS A 22 1.74 45.44 -36.44
C HIS A 22 2.49 44.66 -35.37
N THR A 23 1.85 43.59 -34.87
CA THR A 23 2.44 42.61 -33.96
C THR A 23 3.34 41.66 -34.74
N GLY A 24 4.61 42.05 -34.88
CA GLY A 24 5.69 41.22 -35.41
C GLY A 24 6.23 41.70 -36.76
N ILE A 25 7.52 42.04 -36.77
CA ILE A 25 8.25 42.34 -38.01
C ILE A 25 8.75 41.00 -38.58
N THR A 26 8.19 40.59 -39.71
CA THR A 26 8.62 39.41 -40.48
C THR A 26 9.50 39.82 -41.65
N LYS A 27 10.25 38.86 -42.21
CA LYS A 27 11.14 39.11 -43.36
C LYS A 27 10.39 39.74 -44.55
N ASP A 28 9.13 39.37 -44.74
CA ASP A 28 8.27 39.86 -45.82
C ASP A 28 7.82 41.31 -45.62
N THR A 29 7.70 41.77 -44.37
CA THR A 29 7.36 43.19 -44.07
C THR A 29 8.53 44.12 -44.36
N LEU A 30 9.77 43.67 -44.14
CA LEU A 30 10.99 44.42 -44.47
C LEU A 30 11.23 44.56 -45.98
N ILE A 31 10.91 43.52 -46.77
CA ILE A 31 11.02 43.55 -48.24
C ILE A 31 10.04 44.58 -48.84
N ARG A 32 8.85 44.74 -48.23
CA ARG A 32 7.83 45.71 -48.67
C ARG A 32 8.27 47.16 -48.47
N TRP A 33 9.23 47.43 -47.59
CA TRP A 33 9.75 48.77 -47.29
C TRP A 33 10.94 49.17 -48.18
N SER A 34 11.28 48.37 -49.20
CA SER A 34 12.42 48.61 -50.11
C SER A 34 12.41 49.95 -50.86
N LYS A 35 11.32 50.74 -50.82
CA LYS A 35 11.24 52.03 -51.52
C LYS A 35 11.50 53.27 -50.65
N ASP A 36 11.39 53.16 -49.32
CA ASP A 36 11.70 54.26 -48.40
C ASP A 36 12.53 53.74 -47.23
N VAL A 37 13.71 54.31 -47.02
CA VAL A 37 14.67 53.88 -46.00
C VAL A 37 14.08 54.12 -44.59
N PRO A 38 13.67 53.08 -43.84
CA PRO A 38 13.13 53.29 -42.50
C PRO A 38 14.29 53.52 -41.53
N SER A 39 14.29 54.67 -40.85
CA SER A 39 15.26 54.96 -39.80
C SER A 39 14.84 54.30 -38.48
N LEU A 40 15.62 53.31 -38.04
CA LEU A 40 15.39 52.56 -36.80
C LEU A 40 16.16 53.21 -35.65
N PHE A 41 15.45 53.79 -34.68
CA PHE A 41 16.06 54.37 -33.48
C PHE A 41 15.85 53.45 -32.27
N ILE A 42 16.95 52.97 -31.68
CA ILE A 42 16.95 52.23 -30.41
C ILE A 42 17.87 52.99 -29.44
N TYR A 43 17.31 53.57 -28.39
CA TYR A 43 18.03 54.27 -27.31
C TYR A 43 17.68 53.58 -25.97
N GLN A 44 18.64 53.17 -25.12
CA GLN A 44 19.35 54.04 -24.16
C GLN A 44 20.82 53.61 -23.88
N TYR A 45 21.39 52.68 -24.65
CA TYR A 45 22.83 52.32 -24.61
C TYR A 45 23.36 52.05 -26.02
N GLY A 46 23.14 53.02 -26.92
CA GLY A 46 23.25 52.84 -28.37
C GLY A 46 24.67 52.62 -28.89
N LYS A 47 24.93 51.41 -29.37
CA LYS A 47 25.72 51.22 -30.60
C LYS A 47 24.76 50.72 -31.68
N GLU A 48 24.77 51.36 -32.83
CA GLU A 48 23.95 51.00 -33.97
C GLU A 48 24.38 49.61 -34.47
N LEU A 49 23.50 48.61 -34.33
CA LEU A 49 23.77 47.23 -34.74
C LEU A 49 23.46 47.10 -36.24
N ARG A 50 24.43 47.43 -37.08
CA ARG A 50 24.25 47.50 -38.55
C ARG A 50 24.31 46.13 -39.25
N ASN A 51 24.86 45.10 -38.60
CA ASN A 51 25.02 43.77 -39.20
C ASN A 51 24.90 42.65 -38.15
N ALA A 52 24.67 41.41 -38.62
CA ALA A 52 24.52 40.24 -37.75
C ALA A 52 25.78 39.92 -36.93
N SER A 53 26.97 40.33 -37.39
CA SER A 53 28.21 40.19 -36.64
C SER A 53 28.30 41.12 -35.43
N ASP A 54 27.76 42.33 -35.53
CA ASP A 54 27.72 43.30 -34.45
C ASP A 54 26.70 42.88 -33.39
N PHE A 55 25.58 42.28 -33.81
CA PHE A 55 24.64 41.63 -32.88
C PHE A 55 25.30 40.49 -32.11
N LYS A 56 26.10 39.62 -32.77
CA LYS A 56 26.85 38.56 -32.07
C LYS A 56 27.88 39.11 -31.08
N LYS A 57 28.60 40.18 -31.44
CA LYS A 57 29.55 40.84 -30.54
C LYS A 57 28.86 41.50 -29.35
N PHE A 58 27.72 42.14 -29.58
CA PHE A 58 26.89 42.71 -28.52
C PHE A 58 26.34 41.62 -27.60
N GLN A 59 25.81 40.53 -28.16
CA GLN A 59 25.34 39.37 -27.42
C GLN A 59 26.47 38.78 -26.55
N ALA A 60 27.68 38.63 -27.10
CA ALA A 60 28.83 38.17 -26.33
C ALA A 60 29.22 39.14 -25.20
N SER A 61 29.09 40.46 -25.41
CA SER A 61 29.40 41.47 -24.38
C SER A 61 28.34 41.56 -23.28
N VAL A 62 27.06 41.39 -23.61
CA VAL A 62 25.94 41.48 -22.66
C VAL A 62 25.77 40.17 -21.87
N PHE A 63 25.98 39.03 -22.51
CA PHE A 63 25.79 37.71 -21.92
C PHE A 63 27.11 37.03 -21.52
N SER A 64 28.15 37.79 -21.17
CA SER A 64 29.41 37.18 -20.73
C SER A 64 29.16 36.19 -19.58
N ALA A 65 29.56 34.92 -19.76
CA ALA A 65 29.24 33.82 -18.85
C ALA A 65 29.67 34.13 -17.40
N ALA A 66 30.82 34.78 -17.23
CA ALA A 66 31.35 35.15 -15.92
C ALA A 66 30.49 36.18 -15.16
N GLN A 67 29.69 36.99 -15.84
CA GLN A 67 28.79 37.95 -15.19
C GLN A 67 27.42 37.33 -14.90
N LEU A 68 26.97 36.43 -15.77
CA LEU A 68 25.76 35.62 -15.56
C LEU A 68 25.92 34.70 -14.35
N ASP A 69 27.07 34.03 -14.23
CA ASP A 69 27.36 33.12 -13.11
C ASP A 69 27.49 33.86 -11.79
N ARG A 70 28.12 35.03 -11.77
CA ARG A 70 28.20 35.89 -10.56
C ARG A 70 26.83 36.42 -10.15
N ALA A 71 26.01 36.85 -11.11
CA ALA A 71 24.65 37.33 -10.82
C ALA A 71 23.74 36.19 -10.33
N ARG A 72 23.88 34.99 -10.90
CA ARG A 72 23.15 33.80 -10.48
C ARG A 72 23.58 33.31 -9.10
N ALA A 73 24.88 33.28 -8.82
CA ALA A 73 25.40 32.95 -7.51
C ALA A 73 24.93 33.95 -6.42
N ALA A 74 24.89 35.25 -6.74
CA ALA A 74 24.36 36.27 -5.83
C ALA A 74 22.86 36.12 -5.58
N ALA A 75 22.08 35.75 -6.60
CA ALA A 75 20.65 35.47 -6.47
C ALA A 75 20.38 34.21 -5.64
N ASP A 76 21.16 33.15 -5.86
CA ASP A 76 21.05 31.90 -5.09
C ASP A 76 21.44 32.10 -3.62
N GLU A 77 22.47 32.90 -3.33
CA GLU A 77 22.84 33.23 -1.95
C GLU A 77 21.75 34.05 -1.23
N GLN A 78 21.12 34.98 -1.94
CA GLN A 78 19.99 35.75 -1.41
C GLN A 78 18.79 34.86 -1.08
N VAL A 79 18.43 33.92 -1.96
CA VAL A 79 17.36 32.96 -1.71
C VAL A 79 17.69 32.08 -0.51
N ARG A 80 18.94 31.61 -0.38
CA ARG A 80 19.38 30.81 0.78
C ARG A 80 19.36 31.60 2.09
N ALA A 81 19.70 32.88 2.06
CA ALA A 81 19.62 33.74 3.24
C ALA A 81 18.18 33.92 3.72
N ILE A 82 17.24 34.15 2.79
CA ILE A 82 15.80 34.24 3.09
C ILE A 82 15.26 32.89 3.57
N GLU A 83 15.69 31.78 2.96
CA GLU A 83 15.31 30.42 3.39
C GLU A 83 15.70 30.17 4.86
N ARG A 84 16.90 30.61 5.27
CA ARG A 84 17.35 30.50 6.67
C ARG A 84 16.49 31.34 7.62
N GLN A 85 16.16 32.57 7.25
CA GLN A 85 15.31 33.45 8.06
C GLN A 85 13.88 32.90 8.20
N LEU A 86 13.31 32.39 7.11
CA LEU A 86 12.00 31.74 7.13
C LEU A 86 12.00 30.50 8.03
N LYS A 87 13.03 29.65 7.95
CA LYS A 87 13.15 28.47 8.81
C LYS A 87 13.35 28.82 10.28
N ASP A 88 14.07 29.89 10.59
CA ASP A 88 14.27 30.34 11.96
C ASP A 88 12.97 30.86 12.59
N HIS A 89 12.17 31.61 11.82
CA HIS A 89 10.90 32.16 12.31
C HIS A 89 9.76 31.13 12.31
N TRP A 90 9.59 30.39 11.22
CA TRP A 90 8.43 29.52 10.98
C TRP A 90 8.70 28.03 11.17
N GLY A 91 9.94 27.60 11.36
CA GLY A 91 10.32 26.19 11.41
C GLY A 91 9.72 25.40 12.59
N THR A 92 9.18 26.09 13.59
CA THR A 92 8.44 25.47 14.70
C THR A 92 6.99 25.17 14.35
N VAL A 93 6.37 25.97 13.49
CA VAL A 93 4.95 25.92 13.12
C VAL A 93 4.74 25.09 11.85
N TYR A 94 5.59 25.32 10.85
CA TYR A 94 5.52 24.68 9.55
C TYR A 94 6.72 23.73 9.38
N GLN A 95 6.44 22.50 8.95
CA GLN A 95 7.46 21.54 8.54
C GLN A 95 7.27 21.19 7.07
N SER A 96 8.38 21.21 6.33
CA SER A 96 8.35 20.85 4.91
C SER A 96 9.75 20.52 4.40
N GLN A 97 9.80 19.88 3.23
CA GLN A 97 11.05 19.62 2.53
C GLN A 97 11.78 20.93 2.20
N SER A 98 13.12 20.88 2.23
CA SER A 98 13.98 22.03 1.93
C SER A 98 13.67 22.71 0.58
N ALA A 99 13.21 21.93 -0.40
CA ALA A 99 12.77 22.44 -1.70
C ALA A 99 11.58 23.42 -1.59
N ASN A 100 10.61 23.14 -0.72
CA ASN A 100 9.41 23.97 -0.56
C ASN A 100 9.74 25.29 0.15
N TRP A 101 10.66 25.27 1.13
CA TRP A 101 11.23 26.47 1.73
C TRP A 101 11.93 27.36 0.70
N ARG A 102 12.65 26.77 -0.26
CA ARG A 102 13.26 27.53 -1.37
C ARG A 102 12.24 28.14 -2.30
N ILE A 103 11.12 27.46 -2.59
CA ILE A 103 10.05 28.01 -3.42
C ILE A 103 9.47 29.26 -2.74
N TRP A 104 9.21 29.19 -1.44
CA TRP A 104 8.76 30.34 -0.65
C TRP A 104 9.80 31.47 -0.63
N ALA A 105 11.06 31.16 -0.30
CA ALA A 105 12.15 32.12 -0.29
C ALA A 105 12.36 32.79 -1.66
N SER A 106 12.19 32.03 -2.75
CA SER A 106 12.27 32.54 -4.12
C SER A 106 11.13 33.51 -4.44
N HIS A 107 9.93 33.25 -3.92
CA HIS A 107 8.80 34.16 -4.06
C HIS A 107 9.10 35.51 -3.37
N ILE A 108 9.63 35.47 -2.15
CA ILE A 108 10.02 36.70 -1.41
C ILE A 108 11.21 37.40 -2.07
N ALA A 109 12.19 36.65 -2.60
CA ALA A 109 13.36 37.23 -3.26
C ALA A 109 13.01 38.03 -4.52
N ARG A 110 11.87 37.77 -5.17
CA ARG A 110 11.42 38.53 -6.35
C ARG A 110 10.84 39.90 -6.00
N GLU A 111 10.43 40.09 -4.75
CA GLU A 111 9.87 41.35 -4.26
C GLU A 111 10.97 42.36 -3.88
N PRO A 112 10.67 43.68 -3.88
CA PRO A 112 11.64 44.71 -3.52
C PRO A 112 12.11 44.58 -2.07
N VAL A 113 13.40 44.88 -1.83
CA VAL A 113 14.09 44.68 -0.53
C VAL A 113 13.34 45.29 0.66
N THR A 114 12.68 46.43 0.45
CA THR A 114 11.88 47.14 1.47
C THR A 114 10.67 46.36 1.96
N ARG A 115 10.09 45.49 1.12
CA ARG A 115 8.88 44.70 1.43
C ARG A 115 9.22 43.30 1.96
N ARG A 116 10.43 42.80 1.71
CA ARG A 116 10.83 41.44 2.06
C ARG A 116 10.75 41.14 3.55
N ALA A 117 11.12 42.10 4.41
CA ALA A 117 11.06 41.93 5.85
C ALA A 117 9.62 41.66 6.34
N ALA A 118 8.64 42.40 5.83
CA ALA A 118 7.23 42.17 6.14
C ALA A 118 6.72 40.82 5.59
N LEU A 119 7.15 40.43 4.39
CA LEU A 119 6.74 39.15 3.78
C LEU A 119 7.32 37.91 4.47
N ILE A 120 8.35 38.06 5.32
CA ILE A 120 8.88 36.97 6.15
C ILE A 120 7.96 36.73 7.36
N GLU A 121 7.32 37.78 7.87
CA GLU A 121 6.34 37.72 8.96
C GLU A 121 4.97 37.22 8.50
N ASP A 122 4.68 37.30 7.20
CA ASP A 122 3.45 36.76 6.63
C ASP A 122 3.49 35.23 6.53
N PRO A 123 2.35 34.53 6.67
CA PRO A 123 2.27 33.09 6.47
C PRO A 123 2.57 32.70 5.01
N PRO A 124 2.88 31.42 4.73
CA PRO A 124 3.20 30.97 3.38
C PRO A 124 2.06 31.29 2.39
N PRO A 125 2.38 31.68 1.14
CA PRO A 125 1.38 31.93 0.10
C PRO A 125 0.42 30.74 -0.06
N TYR A 126 -0.87 31.00 -0.23
CA TYR A 126 -1.93 29.98 -0.32
C TYR A 126 -1.60 28.84 -1.30
N GLU A 127 -0.95 29.17 -2.42
CA GLU A 127 -0.52 28.19 -3.44
C GLU A 127 0.43 27.12 -2.90
N ILE A 128 1.24 27.43 -1.88
CA ILE A 128 2.24 26.52 -1.32
C ILE A 128 1.92 26.07 0.11
N VAL A 129 0.90 26.61 0.77
CA VAL A 129 0.50 26.22 2.14
C VAL A 129 0.31 24.72 2.27
N HIS A 130 -0.31 24.07 1.28
CA HIS A 130 -0.57 22.64 1.27
C HIS A 130 0.70 21.77 1.26
N LEU A 131 1.86 22.36 0.91
CA LEU A 131 3.16 21.69 0.91
C LEU A 131 3.84 21.74 2.27
N PHE A 132 3.34 22.56 3.19
CA PHE A 132 3.84 22.64 4.56
C PHE A 132 2.92 21.84 5.46
N GLU A 133 3.43 20.73 5.98
CA GLU A 133 2.77 19.99 7.04
C GLU A 133 2.81 20.86 8.30
N HIS A 134 1.67 21.02 8.98
CA HIS A 134 1.68 21.56 10.34
C HIS A 134 2.52 20.62 11.19
N SER A 135 3.49 21.18 11.93
CA SER A 135 4.47 20.45 12.74
C SER A 135 3.88 19.19 13.40
N PRO A 136 4.45 17.98 13.17
CA PRO A 136 3.91 16.71 13.65
C PRO A 136 4.23 16.48 15.14
N LEU A 137 4.06 17.50 15.99
CA LEU A 137 4.11 17.33 17.43
C LEU A 137 2.86 16.61 18.00
N GLN A 138 1.93 16.15 17.15
CA GLN A 138 0.66 15.54 17.58
C GLN A 138 0.34 14.13 17.04
N ASN A 139 1.18 13.52 16.19
CA ASN A 139 0.89 12.17 15.68
C ASN A 139 1.51 11.03 16.51
N GLY A 140 2.43 11.36 17.44
CA GLY A 140 3.02 10.37 18.35
C GLY A 140 1.96 9.60 19.15
N PRO A 141 1.04 10.29 19.87
CA PRO A 141 -0.02 9.64 20.63
C PRO A 141 -0.95 8.79 19.75
N LEU A 142 -1.29 9.28 18.55
CA LEU A 142 -2.14 8.53 17.61
C LEU A 142 -1.45 7.25 17.12
N LEU A 143 -0.17 7.31 16.78
CA LEU A 143 0.60 6.14 16.33
C LEU A 143 0.83 5.13 17.47
N THR A 144 1.00 5.59 18.71
CA THR A 144 1.07 4.69 19.86
C THR A 144 -0.26 4.00 20.11
N THR A 145 -1.38 4.73 20.07
CA THR A 145 -2.72 4.13 20.20
C THR A 145 -3.00 3.13 19.08
N LEU A 146 -2.69 3.47 17.82
CA LEU A 146 -2.86 2.53 16.70
C LEU A 146 -1.97 1.28 16.82
N ARG A 147 -0.77 1.41 17.41
CA ARG A 147 0.10 0.26 17.66
C ARG A 147 -0.45 -0.62 18.78
N GLU A 148 -0.95 -0.02 19.86
CA GLU A 148 -1.61 -0.72 20.95
C GLU A 148 -2.87 -1.45 20.48
N ASP A 149 -3.74 -0.76 19.73
CA ASP A 149 -4.97 -1.34 19.17
C ASP A 149 -4.68 -2.52 18.24
N ASN A 150 -3.67 -2.39 17.37
CA ASN A 150 -3.24 -3.51 16.53
C ASN A 150 -2.69 -4.67 17.35
N SER A 151 -1.91 -4.39 18.40
CA SER A 151 -1.39 -5.43 19.29
C SER A 151 -2.52 -6.16 20.01
N THR A 152 -3.56 -5.45 20.47
CA THR A 152 -4.71 -6.08 21.12
C THR A 152 -5.53 -6.91 20.13
N THR A 153 -5.67 -6.43 18.89
CA THR A 153 -6.40 -7.17 17.85
C THR A 153 -5.69 -8.47 17.51
N LEU A 154 -4.36 -8.45 17.37
CA LEU A 154 -3.57 -9.66 17.14
C LEU A 154 -3.69 -10.66 18.31
N ALA A 155 -3.60 -10.19 19.56
CA ALA A 155 -3.77 -11.05 20.72
C ALA A 155 -5.16 -11.74 20.79
N ILE A 156 -6.22 -11.03 20.39
CA ILE A 156 -7.57 -11.60 20.30
C ILE A 156 -7.61 -12.68 19.21
N LEU A 157 -7.00 -12.42 18.05
CA LEU A 157 -6.96 -13.40 16.96
C LEU A 157 -6.19 -14.66 17.36
N ASP A 158 -5.05 -14.52 18.04
CA ASP A 158 -4.27 -15.65 18.58
C ASP A 158 -5.12 -16.47 19.56
N THR A 159 -5.85 -15.80 20.45
CA THR A 159 -6.76 -16.47 21.41
C THR A 159 -7.89 -17.22 20.69
N MET A 160 -8.43 -16.67 19.60
CA MET A 160 -9.45 -17.35 18.80
C MET A 160 -8.89 -18.56 18.07
N ASP A 161 -7.65 -18.49 17.57
CA ASP A 161 -6.99 -19.63 16.93
C ASP A 161 -6.75 -20.76 17.94
N ASP A 162 -6.27 -20.42 19.15
CA ASP A 162 -6.11 -21.39 20.25
C ASP A 162 -7.44 -22.10 20.57
N HIS A 163 -8.54 -21.36 20.69
CA HIS A 163 -9.87 -21.96 20.93
C HIS A 163 -10.34 -22.86 19.79
N LEU A 164 -10.06 -22.50 18.54
CA LEU A 164 -10.39 -23.34 17.39
C LEU A 164 -9.58 -24.63 17.40
N GLN A 165 -8.29 -24.56 17.76
CA GLN A 165 -7.43 -25.73 17.91
C GLN A 165 -7.92 -26.63 19.05
N GLU A 166 -8.23 -26.07 20.21
CA GLU A 166 -8.80 -26.82 21.34
C GLU A 166 -10.10 -27.54 20.97
N PHE A 167 -10.97 -26.89 20.21
CA PHE A 167 -12.21 -27.49 19.75
C PHE A 167 -11.98 -28.62 18.74
N GLN A 168 -11.03 -28.45 17.81
CA GLN A 168 -10.64 -29.51 16.88
C GLN A 168 -10.05 -30.72 17.60
N ASP A 169 -9.17 -30.49 18.57
CA ASP A 169 -8.59 -31.52 19.42
C ASP A 169 -9.66 -32.26 20.22
N PHE A 170 -10.62 -31.52 20.78
CA PHE A 170 -11.75 -32.10 21.50
C PHE A 170 -12.56 -33.03 20.59
N ILE A 171 -12.92 -32.59 19.39
CA ILE A 171 -13.67 -33.42 18.42
C ILE A 171 -12.87 -34.68 18.07
N HIS A 172 -11.58 -34.54 17.74
CA HIS A 172 -10.74 -35.69 17.42
C HIS A 172 -10.72 -36.71 18.56
N ARG A 173 -10.47 -36.26 19.80
CA ARG A 173 -10.46 -37.15 20.97
C ARG A 173 -11.80 -37.86 21.18
N GLN A 174 -12.92 -37.17 20.99
CA GLN A 174 -14.25 -37.78 21.11
C GLN A 174 -14.49 -38.85 20.03
N ILE A 175 -14.11 -38.58 18.78
CA ILE A 175 -14.23 -39.54 17.68
C ILE A 175 -13.38 -40.79 17.96
N GLU A 176 -12.15 -40.60 18.43
CA GLU A 176 -11.25 -41.71 18.76
C GLU A 176 -11.78 -42.55 19.93
N ALA A 177 -12.22 -41.91 21.01
CA ALA A 177 -12.80 -42.61 22.14
C ALA A 177 -14.06 -43.40 21.75
N PHE A 178 -14.92 -42.81 20.91
CA PHE A 178 -16.10 -43.50 20.40
C PHE A 178 -15.73 -44.70 19.52
N ARG A 179 -14.80 -44.52 18.57
CA ARG A 179 -14.26 -45.58 17.72
C ARG A 179 -13.73 -46.74 18.55
N ASP A 180 -12.95 -46.45 19.58
CA ASP A 180 -12.31 -47.46 20.41
C ASP A 180 -13.34 -48.20 21.28
N SER A 181 -14.32 -47.48 21.84
CA SER A 181 -15.44 -48.04 22.60
C SER A 181 -16.27 -49.02 21.75
N VAL A 182 -16.71 -48.60 20.56
CA VAL A 182 -17.45 -49.45 19.62
C VAL A 182 -16.60 -50.66 19.19
N GLY A 183 -15.31 -50.44 18.92
CA GLY A 183 -14.37 -51.51 18.60
C GLY A 183 -14.23 -52.55 19.70
N CYS A 184 -14.15 -52.12 20.96
CA CYS A 184 -14.14 -53.00 22.13
C CYS A 184 -15.45 -53.79 22.27
N GLN A 185 -16.60 -53.12 22.14
CA GLN A 185 -17.92 -53.76 22.25
C GLN A 185 -18.13 -54.81 21.15
N MET A 186 -17.71 -54.53 19.91
CA MET A 186 -17.78 -55.49 18.81
C MET A 186 -16.90 -56.73 19.06
N ARG A 187 -15.68 -56.54 19.60
CA ARG A 187 -14.81 -57.66 19.98
C ARG A 187 -15.44 -58.51 21.07
N GLN A 188 -15.97 -57.89 22.11
CA GLN A 188 -16.65 -58.59 23.20
C GLN A 188 -17.85 -59.40 22.71
N MET A 189 -18.67 -58.83 21.82
CA MET A 189 -19.82 -59.53 21.25
C MET A 189 -19.37 -60.72 20.38
N ARG A 190 -18.34 -60.53 19.55
CA ARG A 190 -17.75 -61.60 18.75
C ARG A 190 -17.22 -62.75 19.59
N ASP A 191 -16.51 -62.44 20.67
CA ASP A 191 -15.97 -63.47 21.57
C ASP A 191 -17.07 -64.19 22.36
N THR A 192 -18.16 -63.49 22.67
CA THR A 192 -19.34 -64.09 23.29
C THR A 192 -20.02 -65.07 22.32
N VAL A 193 -20.24 -64.69 21.06
CA VAL A 193 -20.79 -65.60 20.04
C VAL A 193 -19.87 -66.80 19.82
N ARG A 194 -18.55 -66.60 19.75
CA ARG A 194 -17.57 -67.69 19.63
C ARG A 194 -17.61 -68.65 20.80
N ARG A 195 -17.75 -68.14 22.03
CA ARG A 195 -17.89 -68.97 23.24
C ARG A 195 -19.15 -69.83 23.20
N HIS A 196 -20.31 -69.22 22.90
CA HIS A 196 -21.57 -69.97 22.80
C HIS A 196 -21.50 -71.03 21.70
N ARG A 197 -20.89 -70.70 20.56
CA ARG A 197 -20.69 -71.67 19.47
C ARG A 197 -19.85 -72.86 19.91
N ARG A 198 -18.71 -72.64 20.59
CA ARG A 198 -17.86 -73.73 21.10
C ARG A 198 -18.62 -74.62 22.08
N VAL A 199 -19.41 -74.02 22.97
CA VAL A 199 -20.23 -74.79 23.93
C VAL A 199 -21.29 -75.63 23.19
N ALA A 200 -21.97 -75.06 22.19
CA ALA A 200 -22.96 -75.80 21.39
C ALA A 200 -22.32 -76.94 20.58
N GLU A 201 -21.14 -76.72 19.99
CA GLU A 201 -20.37 -77.75 19.28
C GLU A 201 -19.93 -78.87 20.24
N ALA A 202 -19.45 -78.53 21.43
CA ALA A 202 -19.10 -79.51 22.47
C ALA A 202 -20.32 -80.32 22.93
N LEU A 203 -21.45 -79.66 23.20
CA LEU A 203 -22.69 -80.34 23.57
C LEU A 203 -23.16 -81.27 22.45
N ARG A 204 -23.10 -80.82 21.19
CA ARG A 204 -23.44 -81.67 20.03
C ARG A 204 -22.55 -82.91 19.96
N ALA A 205 -21.25 -82.78 20.23
CA ALA A 205 -20.34 -83.92 20.28
C ALA A 205 -20.67 -84.89 21.43
N SER A 206 -21.09 -84.38 22.59
CA SER A 206 -21.51 -85.20 23.73
C SER A 206 -22.87 -85.89 23.56
N LEU A 207 -23.76 -85.33 22.73
CA LEU A 207 -25.09 -85.88 22.43
C LEU A 207 -25.08 -86.99 21.37
N HIS A 208 -23.91 -87.43 20.90
CA HIS A 208 -23.78 -88.71 20.22
C HIS A 208 -23.30 -89.77 21.24
N PRO A 209 -24.20 -90.39 22.03
CA PRO A 209 -23.86 -91.65 22.64
C PRO A 209 -23.62 -92.64 21.50
N GLU A 210 -22.46 -93.29 21.54
CA GLU A 210 -22.17 -94.44 20.70
C GLU A 210 -23.19 -95.53 21.09
N GLU A 211 -24.26 -95.68 20.32
CA GLU A 211 -25.26 -96.71 20.56
C GLU A 211 -24.62 -98.08 20.34
N LEU A 212 -24.18 -98.70 21.43
CA LEU A 212 -23.55 -100.01 21.43
C LEU A 212 -24.61 -101.05 21.03
N PRO A 213 -24.52 -101.76 19.89
CA PRO A 213 -25.64 -102.52 19.28
C PRO A 213 -26.38 -103.53 20.19
N ASP A 214 -25.82 -103.86 21.35
CA ASP A 214 -26.47 -104.65 22.40
C ASP A 214 -27.62 -103.90 23.12
N ASN A 215 -27.58 -102.56 23.18
CA ASN A 215 -28.60 -101.74 23.85
C ASN A 215 -29.93 -101.70 23.08
N LEU A 216 -29.88 -101.57 21.76
CA LEU A 216 -31.05 -101.64 20.87
C LEU A 216 -31.69 -103.03 20.90
N ASN A 217 -30.87 -104.09 20.92
CA ASN A 217 -31.36 -105.46 21.07
C ASN A 217 -32.06 -105.70 22.42
N ARG A 218 -31.55 -105.13 23.52
CA ARG A 218 -32.18 -105.24 24.84
C ARG A 218 -33.50 -104.46 24.93
N LEU A 219 -33.57 -103.27 24.33
CA LEU A 219 -34.80 -102.49 24.25
C LEU A 219 -35.87 -103.19 23.39
N GLN A 220 -35.47 -103.82 22.29
CA GLN A 220 -36.38 -104.60 21.44
C GLN A 220 -36.86 -105.90 22.09
N ARG A 221 -36.08 -106.48 23.02
CA ARG A 221 -36.46 -107.68 23.79
C ARG A 221 -37.16 -107.39 25.11
N ALA A 222 -37.30 -106.13 25.51
CA ALA A 222 -38.04 -105.79 26.71
C ALA A 222 -39.52 -106.14 26.49
N PRO A 223 -40.12 -107.05 27.28
CA PRO A 223 -41.53 -107.35 27.16
C PRO A 223 -42.34 -106.12 27.55
N ASN A 224 -43.42 -105.83 26.82
CA ASN A 224 -44.37 -104.78 27.20
C ASN A 224 -44.84 -105.05 28.63
N GLN A 225 -44.54 -104.13 29.53
CA GLN A 225 -45.12 -104.17 30.88
C GLN A 225 -46.61 -103.84 30.73
N SER A 226 -47.46 -104.64 31.36
CA SER A 226 -48.88 -104.33 31.48
C SER A 226 -49.04 -102.98 32.18
N ASP A 227 -49.84 -102.12 31.60
CA ASP A 227 -50.22 -100.84 32.18
C ASP A 227 -51.12 -101.10 33.41
N ILE A 228 -50.58 -100.93 34.61
CA ILE A 228 -51.28 -101.24 35.87
C ILE A 228 -52.06 -100.03 36.39
N ASP A 229 -51.91 -98.85 35.79
CA ASP A 229 -52.44 -97.59 36.35
C ASP A 229 -53.79 -97.15 35.72
N HIS A 230 -54.38 -97.96 34.84
CA HIS A 230 -55.62 -97.63 34.11
C HIS A 230 -56.76 -98.65 34.24
N GLU A 231 -56.66 -99.64 35.12
CA GLU A 231 -57.79 -100.52 35.47
C GLU A 231 -58.30 -100.20 36.87
N ASP A 232 -59.19 -99.21 36.96
CA ASP A 232 -60.35 -99.13 37.87
C ASP A 232 -60.84 -97.67 38.00
N GLN A 233 -61.72 -97.24 37.08
CA GLN A 233 -62.83 -96.33 37.36
C GLN A 233 -63.88 -96.29 36.24
#